data_AF-U6DWB0-F1
#
_entry.id   AF-U6DWB0-F1
#
_cell.length_a   1.000
_cell.length_b   1.000
_cell.length_c   1.000
_cell.angle_alpha   90.00
_cell.angle_beta   90.00
_cell.angle_gamma   90.00
#
_symmetry.space_group_name_H-M   'P 1'
#
loop_
_entity.id
_entity.type
_entity.pdbx_description
1 polymer ?
#
loop_
_entity_poly.entity_id
_entity_poly.type
_entity_poly.pdbx_seq_one_letter_code
_entity_poly.pdbx_strand_id
1 'polypeptide(L)'
;KPLVKFIQQTYPSGGEEQAQYCRAAEELSKLRRAALGRPLDKHEGALETLLRYYDQICSIEPKFPFSENQICLTFTWKDAFDKGSLFGGSVKLALASLGYEKSCVLFNCAALASQIAAEQNLDNDEGLKIAAKHYQFASGAFLHIKETVLSALNREPTVDISPDTVGTLSLIMLAQAQEVFFLKATRDKMKDAIIAKLANQAADYFGDAFKQCQYKDTLPK
;
A
#
# COMPACT_ATOMS: atom_id res chain seq x y z
N LYS A 1 4.19 2.44 -23.73
CA LYS A 1 4.80 3.20 -24.85
C LYS A 1 6.21 3.69 -24.53
N PRO A 2 6.49 4.46 -23.45
CA PRO A 2 7.86 4.91 -23.16
C PRO A 2 8.88 3.79 -22.96
N LEU A 3 8.50 2.73 -22.23
CA LEU A 3 9.38 1.55 -22.03
C LEU A 3 9.74 0.86 -23.35
N VAL A 4 8.76 0.65 -24.23
CA VAL A 4 8.96 0.05 -25.56
C VAL A 4 9.90 0.90 -26.41
N LYS A 5 9.75 2.23 -26.39
CA LYS A 5 10.64 3.15 -27.11
C LYS A 5 12.10 3.00 -26.64
N PHE A 6 12.31 2.93 -25.33
CA PHE A 6 13.65 2.69 -24.78
C PHE A 6 14.21 1.34 -25.22
N ILE A 7 13.44 0.25 -25.10
CA ILE A 7 13.84 -1.10 -25.54
C ILE A 7 14.27 -1.10 -27.03
N GLN A 8 13.50 -0.44 -27.90
CA GLN A 8 13.81 -0.37 -29.33
C GLN A 8 15.08 0.45 -29.65
N GLN A 9 15.43 1.42 -28.79
CA GLN A 9 16.65 2.21 -28.92
C GLN A 9 17.88 1.47 -28.39
N THR A 10 17.71 0.57 -27.41
CA THR A 10 18.81 -0.17 -26.77
C THR A 10 19.14 -1.47 -27.49
N TYR A 11 18.13 -2.21 -27.97
CA TYR A 11 18.31 -3.56 -28.55
C TYR A 11 18.19 -3.56 -30.08
N PRO A 12 18.95 -4.39 -30.80
CA PRO A 12 18.88 -4.50 -32.26
C PRO A 12 17.47 -4.77 -32.79
N SER A 13 17.11 -4.07 -33.87
CA SER A 13 15.80 -4.21 -34.50
C SER A 13 15.62 -5.62 -35.08
N GLY A 14 14.48 -6.24 -34.78
CA GLY A 14 14.14 -7.59 -35.26
C GLY A 14 14.77 -8.74 -34.45
N GLY A 15 15.50 -8.45 -33.36
CA GLY A 15 16.02 -9.46 -32.46
C GLY A 15 14.94 -10.08 -31.56
N GLU A 16 15.15 -11.34 -31.14
CA GLU A 16 14.24 -12.06 -30.24
C GLU A 16 14.09 -11.37 -28.88
N GLU A 17 15.20 -10.87 -28.32
CA GLU A 17 15.22 -10.14 -27.05
C GLU A 17 14.37 -8.88 -27.10
N GLN A 18 14.52 -8.07 -28.17
CA GLN A 18 13.72 -6.87 -28.38
C GLN A 18 12.22 -7.21 -28.39
N ALA A 19 11.84 -8.26 -29.12
CA ALA A 19 10.45 -8.71 -29.20
C ALA A 19 9.94 -9.20 -27.83
N GLN A 20 10.74 -9.96 -27.08
CA GLN A 20 10.38 -10.46 -25.75
C GLN A 20 10.17 -9.31 -24.75
N TYR A 21 11.09 -8.34 -24.69
CA TYR A 21 10.99 -7.20 -23.78
C TYR A 21 9.83 -6.27 -24.14
N CYS A 22 9.56 -6.07 -25.43
CA CYS A 22 8.38 -5.29 -25.86
C CYS A 22 7.07 -5.97 -25.42
N ARG A 23 6.95 -7.30 -25.58
CA ARG A 23 5.79 -8.05 -25.07
C ARG A 23 5.67 -7.93 -23.55
N ALA A 24 6.77 -8.05 -22.81
CA ALA A 24 6.76 -7.90 -21.35
C ALA A 24 6.31 -6.48 -20.92
N ALA A 25 6.72 -5.43 -21.64
CA ALA A 25 6.28 -4.06 -21.38
C ALA A 25 4.78 -3.85 -21.64
N GLU A 26 4.21 -4.56 -22.62
CA GLU A 26 2.76 -4.57 -22.86
C GLU A 26 2.00 -5.31 -21.77
N GLU A 27 2.50 -6.46 -21.33
CA GLU A 27 1.93 -7.23 -20.22
C GLU A 27 1.99 -6.44 -18.90
N LEU A 28 3.06 -5.70 -18.63
CA LEU A 28 3.14 -4.78 -17.49
C LEU A 28 2.05 -3.69 -17.57
N SER A 29 1.78 -3.14 -18.75
CA SER A 29 0.71 -2.15 -18.93
C SER A 29 -0.69 -2.76 -18.76
N LYS A 30 -0.88 -4.04 -19.12
CA LYS A 30 -2.10 -4.80 -18.81
C LYS A 30 -2.22 -5.04 -17.30
N LEU A 31 -1.14 -5.45 -16.63
CA LEU A 31 -1.10 -5.69 -15.20
C LEU A 31 -1.44 -4.42 -14.41
N ARG A 32 -0.87 -3.27 -14.77
CA ARG A 32 -1.25 -1.98 -14.15
C ARG A 32 -2.75 -1.71 -14.24
N ARG A 33 -3.36 -1.93 -15.42
CA ARG A 33 -4.80 -1.74 -15.62
C ARG A 33 -5.64 -2.76 -14.85
N ALA A 34 -5.17 -3.99 -14.70
CA ALA A 34 -5.85 -5.00 -13.90
C ALA A 34 -5.80 -4.66 -12.41
N ALA A 35 -4.65 -4.21 -11.91
CA ALA A 35 -4.44 -3.85 -10.51
C ALA A 35 -5.13 -2.55 -10.10
N LEU A 36 -5.19 -1.54 -10.99
CA LEU A 36 -5.60 -0.18 -10.63
C LEU A 36 -6.79 0.37 -11.43
N GLY A 37 -7.19 -0.28 -12.51
CA GLY A 37 -8.19 0.24 -13.45
C GLY A 37 -9.65 -0.07 -13.07
N ARG A 38 -9.87 -0.75 -11.93
CA ARG A 38 -11.18 -1.11 -11.41
C ARG A 38 -11.22 -0.83 -9.91
N PRO A 39 -12.40 -0.54 -9.34
CA PRO A 39 -12.56 -0.54 -7.89
C PRO A 39 -12.03 -1.85 -7.31
N LEU A 40 -11.36 -1.76 -6.17
CA LEU A 40 -10.75 -2.92 -5.53
C LEU A 40 -11.85 -3.86 -5.03
N ASP A 41 -11.88 -5.06 -5.60
CA ASP A 41 -12.69 -6.16 -5.06
C ASP A 41 -12.01 -6.67 -3.80
N LYS A 42 -12.78 -6.87 -2.72
CA LYS A 42 -12.24 -7.19 -1.39
C LYS A 42 -11.94 -8.68 -1.26
N HIS A 43 -11.10 -9.16 -2.16
CA HIS A 43 -10.77 -10.57 -2.32
C HIS A 43 -9.26 -10.75 -2.49
N GLU A 44 -8.71 -11.86 -1.98
CA GLU A 44 -7.27 -12.15 -2.03
C GLU A 44 -6.71 -12.10 -3.46
N GLY A 45 -7.46 -12.58 -4.46
CA GLY A 45 -7.03 -12.51 -5.87
C GLY A 45 -6.79 -11.09 -6.39
N ALA A 46 -7.55 -10.10 -5.90
CA ALA A 46 -7.33 -8.70 -6.25
C ALA A 46 -6.10 -8.14 -5.52
N LEU A 47 -5.89 -8.53 -4.26
CA LEU A 47 -4.68 -8.20 -3.50
C LEU A 47 -3.42 -8.79 -4.14
N GLU A 48 -3.44 -10.06 -4.54
CA GLU A 48 -2.33 -10.71 -5.26
C GLU A 48 -2.01 -10.01 -6.58
N THR A 49 -3.04 -9.51 -7.29
CA THR A 49 -2.83 -8.73 -8.52
C THR A 49 -2.12 -7.39 -8.22
N LEU A 50 -2.49 -6.72 -7.13
CA LEU A 50 -1.83 -5.50 -6.65
C LEU A 50 -0.38 -5.76 -6.21
N LEU A 51 -0.16 -6.80 -5.39
CA LEU A 51 1.17 -7.21 -4.92
C LEU A 51 2.08 -7.56 -6.08
N ARG A 52 1.59 -8.37 -7.03
CA ARG A 52 2.34 -8.70 -8.25
C ARG A 52 2.69 -7.47 -9.07
N TYR A 53 1.79 -6.48 -9.13
CA TYR A 53 2.10 -5.22 -9.80
C TYR A 53 3.19 -4.44 -9.05
N TYR A 54 3.10 -4.33 -7.72
CA TYR A 54 4.12 -3.71 -6.86
C TYR A 54 5.50 -4.36 -7.07
N ASP A 55 5.58 -5.68 -6.96
CA ASP A 55 6.83 -6.44 -7.17
C ASP A 55 7.41 -6.19 -8.56
N GLN A 56 6.55 -6.14 -9.58
CA GLN A 56 6.99 -5.92 -10.95
C GLN A 56 7.54 -4.52 -11.16
N ILE A 57 6.93 -3.47 -10.58
CA ILE A 57 7.45 -2.09 -10.71
C ILE A 57 8.73 -1.88 -9.90
N CYS A 58 8.90 -2.55 -8.76
CA CYS A 58 10.17 -2.59 -8.04
C CYS A 58 11.26 -3.28 -8.88
N SER A 59 10.91 -4.41 -9.53
CA SER A 59 11.85 -5.21 -10.32
C SER A 59 12.34 -4.55 -11.61
N ILE A 60 11.58 -3.60 -12.19
CA ILE A 60 11.98 -2.88 -13.40
C ILE A 60 12.81 -1.62 -13.10
N GLU A 61 12.76 -1.08 -11.88
CA GLU A 61 13.44 0.16 -11.52
C GLU A 61 14.94 0.17 -11.90
N PRO A 62 15.74 -0.87 -11.59
CA PRO A 62 17.16 -0.88 -11.97
C PRO A 62 17.41 -1.16 -13.46
N LYS A 63 16.37 -1.52 -14.24
CA LYS A 63 16.49 -1.96 -15.65
C LYS A 63 16.26 -0.84 -16.65
N PHE A 64 15.78 0.32 -16.20
CA PHE A 64 15.43 1.45 -17.02
C PHE A 64 15.96 2.74 -16.38
N PRO A 65 16.39 3.75 -17.15
CA PRO A 65 16.95 4.99 -16.64
C PRO A 65 15.85 5.96 -16.15
N PHE A 66 15.10 5.54 -15.13
CA PHE A 66 14.08 6.38 -14.49
C PHE A 66 14.70 7.56 -13.74
N SER A 67 15.80 7.34 -13.02
CA SER A 67 16.49 8.36 -12.21
C SER A 67 17.13 9.47 -13.05
N GLU A 68 17.47 9.18 -14.31
CA GLU A 68 18.05 10.14 -15.25
C GLU A 68 16.98 10.94 -16.00
N ASN A 69 15.69 10.74 -15.67
CA ASN A 69 14.53 11.32 -16.36
C ASN A 69 14.51 11.09 -17.88
N GLN A 70 15.26 10.11 -18.39
CA GLN A 70 15.26 9.74 -19.81
C GLN A 70 13.96 9.06 -20.21
N ILE A 71 13.29 8.39 -19.26
CA ILE A 71 11.94 7.84 -19.42
C ILE A 71 10.96 8.70 -18.63
N CYS A 72 10.30 9.62 -19.32
CA CYS A 72 9.24 10.44 -18.74
C CYS A 72 7.91 9.65 -18.72
N LEU A 73 7.57 9.10 -17.55
CA LEU A 73 6.28 8.45 -17.28
C LEU A 73 5.60 9.18 -16.13
N THR A 74 4.57 9.97 -16.43
CA THR A 74 3.78 10.67 -15.43
C THR A 74 2.70 9.77 -14.86
N PHE A 75 2.66 9.64 -13.54
CA PHE A 75 1.64 8.93 -12.79
C PHE A 75 0.77 9.93 -12.06
N THR A 76 -0.55 9.81 -12.20
CA THR A 76 -1.53 10.69 -11.54
C THR A 76 -2.34 9.88 -10.54
N TRP A 77 -2.28 10.29 -9.28
CA TRP A 77 -3.06 9.70 -8.21
C TRP A 77 -3.91 10.75 -7.51
N LYS A 78 -4.95 10.28 -6.84
CA LYS A 78 -5.89 11.07 -6.06
C LYS A 78 -5.65 10.74 -4.58
N ASP A 79 -5.71 11.76 -3.73
CA ASP A 79 -5.67 11.59 -2.28
C ASP A 79 -6.82 10.69 -1.81
N ALA A 80 -6.52 9.70 -0.97
CA ALA A 80 -7.47 8.71 -0.49
C ALA A 80 -8.57 9.29 0.43
N PHE A 81 -8.30 10.42 1.09
CA PHE A 81 -9.17 10.98 2.13
C PHE A 81 -9.85 12.29 1.72
N ASP A 82 -9.47 12.86 0.58
CA ASP A 82 -9.94 14.15 0.07
C ASP A 82 -9.72 15.31 1.08
N LYS A 83 -8.76 15.17 2.00
CA LYS A 83 -8.52 16.09 3.13
C LYS A 83 -7.61 17.29 2.82
N GLY A 84 -6.97 17.32 1.65
CA GLY A 84 -5.98 18.35 1.30
C GLY A 84 -6.49 19.57 0.53
N SER A 85 -7.79 19.67 0.22
CA SER A 85 -8.32 20.82 -0.54
C SER A 85 -8.72 21.97 0.38
N LEU A 86 -8.06 23.11 0.21
CA LEU A 86 -8.37 24.37 0.88
C LEU A 86 -9.82 24.86 0.65
N PHE A 87 -10.52 24.34 -0.37
CA PHE A 87 -11.86 24.79 -0.75
C PHE A 87 -12.86 23.65 -1.00
N GLY A 88 -12.61 22.45 -0.44
CA GLY A 88 -13.50 21.30 -0.61
C GLY A 88 -13.43 20.73 -2.02
N GLY A 89 -12.61 19.71 -2.22
CA GLY A 89 -12.42 19.08 -3.52
C GLY A 89 -11.38 17.96 -3.47
N SER A 90 -11.38 17.13 -4.50
CA SER A 90 -10.42 16.05 -4.62
C SER A 90 -9.03 16.59 -4.95
N VAL A 91 -8.05 16.28 -4.11
CA VAL A 91 -6.64 16.59 -4.39
C VAL A 91 -6.07 15.52 -5.32
N LYS A 92 -5.44 15.96 -6.42
CA LYS A 92 -4.72 15.09 -7.35
C LYS A 92 -3.29 15.57 -7.45
N LEU A 93 -2.36 14.63 -7.50
CA LEU A 93 -0.94 14.89 -7.71
C LEU A 93 -0.46 14.04 -8.88
N ALA A 94 0.27 14.68 -9.80
CA ALA A 94 0.84 14.04 -10.97
C ALA A 94 2.36 14.20 -10.95
N LEU A 95 3.10 13.10 -10.86
CA LEU A 95 4.56 13.11 -10.82
C LEU A 95 5.14 12.12 -11.83
N ALA A 96 6.23 12.53 -12.49
CA ALA A 96 7.04 11.63 -13.31
C ALA A 96 8.07 10.90 -12.44
N SER A 97 7.60 10.12 -11.46
CA SER A 97 8.44 9.38 -10.52
C SER A 97 7.92 7.96 -10.34
N LEU A 98 8.77 6.96 -10.56
CA LEU A 98 8.45 5.57 -10.24
C LEU A 98 8.37 5.37 -8.72
N GLY A 99 9.14 6.13 -7.94
CA GLY A 99 9.03 6.17 -6.48
C GLY A 99 7.63 6.54 -6.02
N TYR A 100 7.03 7.55 -6.65
CA TYR A 100 5.65 7.96 -6.38
C TYR A 100 4.64 6.85 -6.70
N GLU A 101 4.74 6.22 -7.88
CA GLU A 101 3.89 5.09 -8.26
C GLU A 101 4.01 3.93 -7.25
N LYS A 102 5.23 3.57 -6.83
CA LYS A 102 5.46 2.51 -5.83
C LYS A 102 4.77 2.81 -4.50
N SER A 103 4.90 4.03 -3.98
CA SER A 103 4.26 4.43 -2.72
C SER A 103 2.74 4.34 -2.79
N CYS A 104 2.13 4.84 -3.87
CA CYS A 104 0.67 4.77 -4.05
C CYS A 104 0.15 3.33 -4.23
N VAL A 105 0.88 2.50 -4.97
CA VAL A 105 0.51 1.08 -5.14
C VAL A 105 0.61 0.32 -3.82
N LEU A 106 1.68 0.54 -3.04
CA LEU A 106 1.84 -0.09 -1.73
C LEU A 106 0.77 0.38 -0.75
N PHE A 107 0.39 1.67 -0.80
CA PHE A 107 -0.72 2.20 -0.02
C PHE A 107 -2.02 1.44 -0.35
N ASN A 108 -2.31 1.21 -1.63
CA ASN A 108 -3.48 0.42 -2.04
C ASN A 108 -3.39 -1.04 -1.61
N CYS A 109 -2.19 -1.65 -1.61
CA CYS A 109 -2.00 -3.00 -1.07
C CYS A 109 -2.38 -3.05 0.42
N ALA A 110 -1.89 -2.09 1.21
CA ALA A 110 -2.18 -1.98 2.64
C ALA A 110 -3.68 -1.73 2.90
N ALA A 111 -4.28 -0.80 2.13
CA ALA A 111 -5.70 -0.46 2.25
C ALA A 111 -6.63 -1.60 1.83
N LEU A 112 -6.25 -2.43 0.86
CA LEU A 112 -7.05 -3.60 0.50
C LEU A 112 -6.89 -4.72 1.52
N ALA A 113 -5.66 -4.95 2.01
CA ALA A 113 -5.43 -5.92 3.08
C ALA A 113 -6.22 -5.57 4.35
N SER A 114 -6.28 -4.28 4.73
CA SER A 114 -7.08 -3.86 5.89
C SER A 114 -8.58 -4.09 5.70
N GLN A 115 -9.09 -3.90 4.47
CA GLN A 115 -10.49 -4.21 4.14
C GLN A 115 -10.77 -5.71 4.21
N ILE A 116 -9.90 -6.55 3.65
CA ILE A 116 -10.02 -8.02 3.74
C ILE A 116 -10.01 -8.47 5.21
N ALA A 117 -9.12 -7.90 6.03
CA ALA A 117 -9.03 -8.20 7.45
C ALA A 117 -10.31 -7.83 8.21
N ALA A 118 -10.89 -6.67 7.92
CA ALA A 118 -12.10 -6.18 8.57
C ALA A 118 -13.37 -6.98 8.20
N GLU A 119 -13.37 -7.69 7.07
CA GLU A 119 -14.48 -8.54 6.62
C GLU A 119 -14.42 -9.98 7.16
N GLN A 120 -13.34 -10.34 7.87
CA GLN A 120 -13.23 -11.68 8.42
C GLN A 120 -14.24 -11.94 9.52
N ASN A 121 -14.79 -13.16 9.53
CA ASN A 121 -15.58 -13.65 10.66
C ASN A 121 -14.62 -14.06 11.79
N LEU A 122 -14.59 -13.28 12.87
CA LEU A 122 -13.70 -13.46 14.00
C LEU A 122 -14.15 -14.55 15.00
N ASP A 123 -15.30 -15.19 14.77
CA ASP A 123 -15.75 -16.33 15.58
C ASP A 123 -15.10 -17.66 15.16
N ASN A 124 -14.41 -17.68 14.02
CA ASN A 124 -13.69 -18.85 13.52
C ASN A 124 -12.17 -18.64 13.45
N ASP A 125 -11.42 -19.73 13.62
CA ASP A 125 -9.95 -19.68 13.72
C ASP A 125 -9.28 -19.20 12.43
N GLU A 126 -9.84 -19.52 11.27
CA GLU A 126 -9.26 -19.12 9.99
C GLU A 126 -9.44 -17.61 9.75
N GLY A 127 -10.60 -17.05 10.09
CA GLY A 127 -10.87 -15.62 10.02
C GLY A 127 -9.98 -14.82 10.96
N LEU A 128 -9.77 -15.28 12.19
CA LEU A 128 -8.80 -14.68 13.12
C LEU A 128 -7.38 -14.70 12.55
N LYS A 129 -6.95 -15.83 11.96
CA LYS A 129 -5.62 -15.96 11.35
C LYS A 129 -5.44 -15.05 10.14
N ILE A 130 -6.43 -15.00 9.24
CA ILE A 130 -6.43 -14.15 8.05
C ILE A 130 -6.41 -12.67 8.46
N ALA A 131 -7.27 -12.26 9.40
CA ALA A 131 -7.31 -10.88 9.89
C ALA A 131 -5.97 -10.46 10.51
N ALA A 132 -5.40 -11.28 11.40
CA ALA A 132 -4.10 -10.99 12.02
C ALA A 132 -2.98 -10.82 10.97
N LYS A 133 -2.92 -11.72 9.98
CA LYS A 133 -1.94 -11.66 8.89
C LYS A 133 -2.07 -10.36 8.09
N HIS A 134 -3.29 -10.00 7.68
CA HIS A 134 -3.51 -8.84 6.83
C HIS A 134 -3.34 -7.51 7.57
N TYR A 135 -3.74 -7.42 8.85
CA TYR A 135 -3.48 -6.22 9.65
C TYR A 135 -1.97 -6.01 9.87
N GLN A 136 -1.21 -7.07 10.15
CA GLN A 136 0.26 -6.95 10.26
C GLN A 136 0.90 -6.56 8.94
N PHE A 137 0.46 -7.16 7.82
CA PHE A 137 0.92 -6.77 6.49
C PHE A 137 0.62 -5.29 6.20
N ALA A 138 -0.61 -4.83 6.43
CA ALA A 138 -0.99 -3.44 6.22
C ALA A 138 -0.18 -2.49 7.11
N SER A 139 0.03 -2.85 8.38
CA SER A 139 0.87 -2.11 9.30
C SER A 139 2.30 -1.92 8.77
N GLY A 140 2.94 -3.01 8.34
CA GLY A 140 4.29 -2.98 7.79
C GLY A 140 4.38 -2.23 6.46
N ALA A 141 3.38 -2.38 5.59
CA ALA A 141 3.32 -1.68 4.32
C ALA A 141 3.19 -0.15 4.51
N PHE A 142 2.30 0.31 5.42
CA PHE A 142 2.20 1.72 5.75
C PHE A 142 3.48 2.26 6.40
N LEU A 143 4.13 1.48 7.28
CA LEU A 143 5.41 1.87 7.88
C LEU A 143 6.52 2.00 6.82
N HIS A 144 6.58 1.09 5.86
CA HIS A 144 7.54 1.18 4.77
C HIS A 144 7.35 2.45 3.94
N ILE A 145 6.10 2.86 3.68
CA ILE A 145 5.80 4.13 3.00
C ILE A 145 6.31 5.30 3.84
N LYS A 146 6.09 5.30 5.16
CA LYS A 146 6.58 6.35 6.08
C LYS A 146 8.09 6.58 5.92
N GLU A 147 8.85 5.49 5.86
CA GLU A 147 10.32 5.51 5.83
C GLU A 147 10.90 5.90 4.46
N THR A 148 10.15 5.68 3.39
CA THR A 148 10.67 5.82 2.01
C THR A 148 10.07 6.95 1.21
N VAL A 149 8.87 7.46 1.57
CA VAL A 149 8.14 8.42 0.72
C VAL A 149 8.91 9.71 0.50
N LEU A 150 9.60 10.24 1.51
CA LEU A 150 10.31 11.51 1.38
C LEU A 150 11.57 11.41 0.51
N SER A 151 12.21 10.24 0.44
CA SER A 151 13.37 10.03 -0.44
C SER A 151 12.95 9.63 -1.85
N ALA A 152 11.78 9.00 -2.01
CA ALA A 152 11.22 8.58 -3.28
C ALA A 152 10.58 9.73 -4.09
N LEU A 153 10.20 10.82 -3.44
CA LEU A 153 9.55 11.97 -4.05
C LEU A 153 10.46 13.21 -4.03
N ASN A 154 10.39 14.02 -5.09
CA ASN A 154 11.11 15.29 -5.20
C ASN A 154 10.26 16.51 -4.80
N ARG A 155 9.05 16.28 -4.27
CA ARG A 155 8.08 17.28 -3.82
C ARG A 155 7.29 16.71 -2.65
N GLU A 156 6.51 17.54 -1.97
CA GLU A 156 5.65 17.07 -0.89
C GLU A 156 4.58 16.08 -1.40
N PRO A 157 4.34 14.98 -0.65
CA PRO A 157 3.27 14.04 -0.95
C PRO A 157 1.88 14.64 -0.70
N THR A 158 0.85 13.97 -1.20
CA THR A 158 -0.52 14.14 -0.71
C THR A 158 -0.64 13.67 0.74
N VAL A 159 -1.69 14.14 1.45
CA VAL A 159 -1.83 13.94 2.89
C VAL A 159 -1.92 12.45 3.23
N ASP A 160 -2.68 11.70 2.44
CA ASP A 160 -2.86 10.25 2.58
C ASP A 160 -1.57 9.44 2.69
N ILE A 161 -0.55 9.74 1.87
CA ILE A 161 0.75 9.06 1.89
C ILE A 161 1.83 9.83 2.66
N SER A 162 1.47 10.90 3.37
CA SER A 162 2.40 11.66 4.20
C SER A 162 2.91 10.82 5.38
N PRO A 163 4.18 10.99 5.82
CA PRO A 163 4.77 10.15 6.88
C PRO A 163 3.95 10.09 8.18
N ASP A 164 3.30 11.19 8.56
CA ASP A 164 2.46 11.24 9.74
C ASP A 164 1.19 10.39 9.58
N THR A 165 0.51 10.53 8.44
CA THR A 165 -0.73 9.82 8.16
C THR A 165 -0.50 8.32 8.03
N VAL A 166 0.47 7.88 7.23
CA VAL A 166 0.78 6.45 7.11
C VAL A 166 1.40 5.89 8.39
N GLY A 167 2.12 6.70 9.17
CA GLY A 167 2.59 6.29 10.50
C GLY A 167 1.45 6.01 11.47
N THR A 168 0.41 6.85 11.44
CA THR A 168 -0.80 6.66 12.24
C THR A 168 -1.58 5.42 11.77
N LEU A 169 -1.79 5.28 10.46
CA LEU A 169 -2.45 4.09 9.88
C LEU A 169 -1.69 2.80 10.23
N SER A 170 -0.36 2.81 10.16
CA SER A 170 0.48 1.68 10.54
C SER A 170 0.21 1.23 11.98
N LEU A 171 0.11 2.18 12.92
CA LEU A 171 -0.16 1.89 14.32
C LEU A 171 -1.60 1.43 14.56
N ILE A 172 -2.58 2.00 13.88
CA ILE A 172 -3.98 1.53 13.94
C ILE A 172 -4.07 0.08 13.48
N MET A 173 -3.45 -0.28 12.36
CA MET A 173 -3.44 -1.66 11.87
C MET A 173 -2.75 -2.60 12.87
N LEU A 174 -1.66 -2.16 13.50
CA LEU A 174 -0.98 -2.95 14.54
C LEU A 174 -1.86 -3.18 15.78
N ALA A 175 -2.59 -2.14 16.21
CA ALA A 175 -3.54 -2.24 17.31
C ALA A 175 -4.66 -3.26 17.01
N GLN A 176 -5.21 -3.23 15.80
CA GLN A 176 -6.22 -4.20 15.34
C GLN A 176 -5.65 -5.62 15.25
N ALA A 177 -4.40 -5.79 14.80
CA ALA A 177 -3.75 -7.11 14.84
C ALA A 177 -3.62 -7.64 16.28
N GLN A 178 -3.26 -6.77 17.24
CA GLN A 178 -3.17 -7.13 18.65
C GLN A 178 -4.53 -7.47 19.26
N GLU A 179 -5.59 -6.75 18.88
CA GLU A 179 -6.97 -7.06 19.23
C GLU A 179 -7.39 -8.44 18.73
N VAL A 180 -7.04 -8.80 17.50
CA VAL A 180 -7.33 -10.14 16.94
C VAL A 180 -6.65 -11.25 17.76
N PHE A 181 -5.41 -11.05 18.24
CA PHE A 181 -4.76 -12.02 19.16
C PHE A 181 -5.45 -12.09 20.52
N PHE A 182 -5.91 -10.97 21.06
CA PHE A 182 -6.72 -10.95 22.27
C PHE A 182 -8.02 -11.75 22.09
N LEU A 183 -8.71 -11.58 20.97
CA LEU A 183 -9.93 -12.35 20.63
C LEU A 183 -9.63 -13.85 20.51
N LYS A 184 -8.53 -14.21 19.83
CA LYS A 184 -8.08 -15.60 19.72
C LYS A 184 -7.79 -16.22 21.09
N ALA A 185 -7.05 -15.53 21.95
CA ALA A 185 -6.72 -16.02 23.29
C ALA A 185 -7.97 -16.21 24.16
N THR A 186 -8.95 -15.30 24.03
CA THR A 186 -10.25 -15.40 24.70
C THR A 186 -11.03 -16.62 24.22
N ARG A 187 -11.10 -16.83 22.89
CA ARG A 187 -11.77 -17.99 22.28
C ARG A 187 -11.14 -19.31 22.72
N ASP A 188 -9.82 -19.36 22.78
CA ASP A 188 -9.06 -20.53 23.23
C ASP A 188 -9.14 -20.78 24.74
N LYS A 189 -9.83 -19.90 25.49
CA LYS A 189 -9.94 -19.95 26.95
C LYS A 189 -8.56 -20.02 27.61
N MET A 190 -7.62 -19.21 27.10
CA MET A 190 -6.30 -19.05 27.71
C MET A 190 -6.43 -18.44 29.12
N LYS A 191 -5.36 -18.51 29.91
CA LYS A 191 -5.33 -17.95 31.27
C LYS A 191 -5.66 -16.45 31.24
N ASP A 192 -6.47 -15.99 32.19
CA ASP A 192 -6.86 -14.57 32.34
C ASP A 192 -5.64 -13.63 32.39
N ALA A 193 -4.55 -14.07 33.02
CA ALA A 193 -3.29 -13.30 33.07
C ALA A 193 -2.68 -13.03 31.69
N ILE A 194 -2.89 -13.92 30.70
CA ILE A 194 -2.43 -13.71 29.32
C ILE A 194 -3.41 -12.79 28.59
N ILE A 195 -4.71 -13.06 28.70
CA ILE A 195 -5.77 -12.26 28.09
C ILE A 195 -5.65 -10.78 28.54
N ALA A 196 -5.45 -10.54 29.84
CA ALA A 196 -5.26 -9.20 30.39
C ALA A 196 -4.04 -8.48 29.81
N LYS A 197 -2.91 -9.19 29.63
CA LYS A 197 -1.70 -8.61 29.02
C LYS A 197 -1.91 -8.26 27.55
N LEU A 198 -2.59 -9.13 26.80
CA LEU A 198 -2.90 -8.89 25.38
C LEU A 198 -3.83 -7.69 25.22
N ALA A 199 -4.86 -7.59 26.07
CA ALA A 199 -5.78 -6.46 26.09
C ALA A 199 -5.08 -5.15 26.47
N ASN A 200 -4.22 -5.18 27.49
CA ASN A 200 -3.45 -3.99 27.89
C ASN A 200 -2.56 -3.49 26.75
N GLN A 201 -1.88 -4.39 26.04
CA GLN A 201 -1.05 -4.00 24.90
C GLN A 201 -1.88 -3.43 23.74
N ALA A 202 -3.06 -3.98 23.47
CA ALA A 202 -3.99 -3.40 22.48
C ALA A 202 -4.41 -1.98 22.89
N ALA A 203 -4.74 -1.78 24.17
CA ALA A 203 -5.11 -0.48 24.72
C ALA A 203 -3.97 0.55 24.58
N ASP A 204 -2.71 0.15 24.84
CA ASP A 204 -1.55 1.02 24.64
C ASP A 204 -1.41 1.45 23.18
N TYR A 205 -1.52 0.50 22.23
CA TYR A 205 -1.44 0.82 20.80
C TYR A 205 -2.59 1.73 20.32
N PHE A 206 -3.84 1.44 20.71
CA PHE A 206 -4.96 2.32 20.38
C PHE A 206 -4.83 3.70 21.04
N GLY A 207 -4.35 3.76 22.28
CA GLY A 207 -4.11 5.01 22.99
C GLY A 207 -3.08 5.89 22.28
N ASP A 208 -1.99 5.30 21.80
CA ASP A 208 -0.97 6.03 21.06
C ASP A 208 -1.43 6.45 19.65
N ALA A 209 -2.20 5.59 18.96
CA ALA A 209 -2.84 5.96 17.70
C ALA A 209 -3.81 7.13 17.87
N PHE A 210 -4.62 7.10 18.94
CA PHE A 210 -5.56 8.17 19.27
C PHE A 210 -4.83 9.50 19.53
N LYS A 211 -3.76 9.49 20.34
CA LYS A 211 -2.94 10.69 20.58
C LYS A 211 -2.41 11.28 19.27
N GLN A 212 -1.95 10.45 18.32
CA GLN A 212 -1.49 10.92 17.02
C GLN A 212 -2.61 11.60 16.20
N CYS A 213 -3.84 11.08 16.28
CA CYS A 213 -5.00 11.67 15.62
C CYS A 213 -5.46 12.98 16.27
N GLN A 214 -5.31 13.14 17.60
CA GLN A 214 -5.79 14.32 18.33
C GLN A 214 -5.18 15.64 17.82
N TYR A 215 -3.94 15.60 17.35
CA TYR A 215 -3.24 16.79 16.90
C TYR A 215 -3.38 17.06 15.39
N LYS A 216 -3.98 16.13 14.61
CA LYS A 216 -4.04 16.18 13.15
C LYS A 216 -5.33 15.54 12.58
N ASP A 217 -6.26 16.35 12.07
CA ASP A 217 -7.50 15.89 11.41
C ASP A 217 -7.26 15.48 9.94
N THR A 218 -6.40 14.47 9.74
CA THR A 218 -5.99 13.98 8.41
C THR A 218 -6.69 12.69 7.97
N LEU A 219 -7.35 12.00 8.89
CA LEU A 219 -8.08 10.76 8.62
C LEU A 219 -9.60 11.01 8.57
N PRO A 220 -10.38 10.10 7.96
CA PRO A 220 -11.83 10.10 8.07
C PRO A 220 -12.28 10.03 9.54
N LYS A 221 -13.43 10.64 9.85
CA LYS A 221 -14.08 10.58 11.17
C LYS A 221 -15.08 9.44 11.23
#